data_AF-A0A966SIC9-F1
#
_entry.id   AF-A0A966SIC9-F1
#
_cell.length_a   1.000
_cell.length_b   1.000
_cell.length_c   1.000
_cell.angle_alpha   90.00
_cell.angle_beta   90.00
_cell.angle_gamma   90.00
#
_symmetry.space_group_name_H-M   'P 1'
#
loop_
_entity.id
_entity.type
_entity.pdbx_description
1 polymer ?
#
loop_
_entity_poly.entity_id
_entity_poly.type
_entity_poly.pdbx_seq_one_letter_code
_entity_poly.pdbx_strand_id
1 'polypeptide(L)' 'MENDFQQRVTAAMANPENMGELPNADAIGTVGNADCGDMLRVWVKFKEEGGRKVIDRASFQSFGCE' A
#
# COMPACT_ATOMS: atom_id res chain seq x y z
N MET A 1 2.08 21.80 -15.15
CA MET A 1 1.50 21.01 -14.05
C MET A 1 1.38 19.52 -14.40
N GLU A 2 1.16 19.14 -15.66
CA GLU A 2 1.18 17.71 -16.07
C GLU A 2 2.53 17.01 -15.86
N ASN A 3 3.65 17.72 -16.05
CA ASN A 3 4.98 17.10 -16.04
C ASN A 3 5.42 16.62 -14.63
N ASP A 4 4.95 17.29 -13.57
CA ASP A 4 5.29 16.92 -12.17
C ASP A 4 4.58 15.64 -11.72
N PHE A 5 3.29 15.49 -12.06
CA PHE A 5 2.50 14.32 -11.71
C PHE A 5 3.06 13.04 -12.37
N GLN A 6 3.32 13.10 -13.68
CA GLN A 6 3.85 11.94 -14.43
C GLN A 6 5.22 11.51 -13.91
N GLN A 7 6.07 12.47 -13.54
CA GLN A 7 7.37 12.18 -12.91
C GLN A 7 7.21 11.47 -11.57
N ARG A 8 6.28 11.92 -10.72
CA ARG A 8 6.00 11.28 -9.43
C ARG A 8 5.45 9.87 -9.58
N VAL A 9 4.55 9.65 -10.55
CA VAL A 9 4.02 8.31 -10.83
C VAL A 9 5.14 7.39 -11.31
N THR A 10 5.95 7.84 -12.27
CA THR A 10 7.10 7.06 -12.79
C THR A 10 8.08 6.71 -11.67
N ALA A 11 8.40 7.67 -10.80
CA ALA A 11 9.30 7.44 -9.67
C ALA A 11 8.73 6.43 -8.67
N ALA A 12 7.43 6.53 -8.35
CA ALA A 12 6.77 5.60 -7.43
C ALA A 12 6.67 4.17 -7.99
N MET A 13 6.49 4.02 -9.31
CA MET A 13 6.51 2.70 -9.96
C MET A 13 7.92 2.09 -9.99
N ALA A 14 8.95 2.90 -10.25
CA ALA A 14 10.33 2.43 -10.32
C ALA A 14 10.91 2.04 -8.94
N ASN A 15 10.45 2.70 -7.88
CA ASN A 15 10.87 2.40 -6.50
C ASN A 15 9.67 2.52 -5.54
N PRO A 16 8.82 1.49 -5.47
CA PRO A 16 7.62 1.53 -4.65
C PRO A 16 7.98 1.52 -3.15
N GLU A 17 7.57 2.56 -2.44
CA GLU A 17 7.77 2.66 -0.99
C GLU A 17 6.79 1.74 -0.24
N ASN A 18 7.27 1.06 0.81
CA ASN A 18 6.47 0.19 1.66
C ASN A 18 5.86 -1.04 0.95
N MET A 19 6.49 -1.50 -0.13
CA MET A 19 6.14 -2.76 -0.77
C MET A 19 6.66 -3.94 0.06
N GLY A 20 5.79 -4.93 0.28
CA GLY A 20 6.10 -6.18 0.98
C GLY A 20 5.14 -6.47 2.13
N GLU A 21 5.29 -7.66 2.70
CA GLU A 21 4.52 -8.08 3.87
C GLU A 21 4.93 -7.28 5.12
N LEU A 22 3.97 -6.99 6.00
CA LEU A 22 4.22 -6.45 7.33
C LEU A 22 3.85 -7.50 8.38
N PRO A 23 4.83 -8.24 8.92
CA PRO A 23 4.58 -9.19 10.01
C PRO A 23 3.98 -8.48 11.23
N ASN A 24 3.06 -9.15 11.92
CA ASN A 24 2.37 -8.61 13.10
C ASN A 24 1.59 -7.32 12.84
N ALA A 25 1.00 -7.21 11.64
CA ALA A 25 -0.03 -6.21 11.37
C ALA A 25 -1.28 -6.51 12.18
N ASP A 26 -1.98 -5.46 12.60
CA ASP A 26 -3.21 -5.56 13.38
C ASP A 26 -4.44 -5.72 12.48
N ALA A 27 -4.34 -5.27 11.23
CA ALA A 27 -5.36 -5.45 10.20
C ALA A 27 -4.73 -5.81 8.86
N ILE A 28 -5.40 -6.70 8.12
CA ILE A 28 -5.01 -7.14 6.77
C ILE A 28 -6.26 -7.09 5.90
N GLY A 29 -6.17 -6.41 4.76
CA GLY A 29 -7.22 -6.36 3.75
C GLY A 29 -6.70 -6.84 2.41
N THR A 30 -7.54 -7.54 1.64
CA THR A 30 -7.23 -7.89 0.24
C THR A 30 -8.43 -7.54 -0.62
N VAL A 31 -8.19 -6.80 -1.68
CA VAL A 31 -9.20 -6.43 -2.69
C VAL A 31 -8.63 -6.78 -4.06
N GLY A 32 -9.49 -7.15 -5.00
CA GLY A 32 -9.07 -7.41 -6.37
C GLY A 32 -10.13 -6.99 -7.38
N ASN A 33 -9.68 -6.74 -8.60
CA ASN A 33 -10.52 -6.51 -9.75
C ASN A 33 -10.50 -7.76 -10.65
N ALA A 34 -11.64 -8.44 -10.76
CA ALA A 34 -11.76 -9.66 -11.54
C ALA A 34 -11.56 -9.45 -13.05
N ASP A 35 -11.76 -8.22 -13.54
CA ASP A 35 -11.69 -7.92 -14.97
C ASP A 35 -10.24 -7.87 -15.50
N CYS A 36 -9.30 -7.42 -14.67
CA CYS A 36 -7.87 -7.32 -15.02
C CYS A 36 -6.99 -8.32 -14.25
N GLY A 37 -7.52 -8.98 -13.22
CA GLY A 37 -6.76 -9.91 -12.38
C GLY A 37 -5.87 -9.22 -11.34
N ASP A 38 -5.96 -7.89 -11.21
CA ASP A 38 -5.20 -7.14 -10.21
C ASP A 38 -5.75 -7.41 -8.82
N MET A 39 -4.86 -7.76 -7.89
CA MET A 39 -5.15 -7.95 -6.48
C MET A 39 -4.18 -7.13 -5.65
N LEU A 40 -4.71 -6.36 -4.71
CA LEU A 40 -3.95 -5.58 -3.75
C LEU A 40 -4.19 -6.12 -2.35
N ARG A 41 -3.12 -6.48 -1.66
CA ARG A 41 -3.12 -6.75 -0.23
C ARG A 41 -2.49 -5.59 0.52
N VAL A 42 -3.13 -5.15 1.60
CA VAL A 42 -2.66 -4.09 2.49
C VAL A 42 -2.59 -4.61 3.92
N TRP A 43 -1.50 -4.27 4.61
CA TRP A 43 -1.31 -4.52 6.03
C TRP A 43 -1.23 -3.20 6.77
N VAL A 44 -1.88 -3.11 7.93
CA VAL A 44 -1.86 -1.91 8.78
C VAL A 44 -1.53 -2.30 10.21
N LYS A 45 -0.55 -1.61 10.80
CA LYS A 45 -0.22 -1.66 12.22
C LYS A 45 -0.64 -0.35 12.87
N PHE A 46 -1.33 -0.44 14.00
CA PHE A 46 -1.75 0.70 14.78
C PHE A 46 -0.90 0.85 16.05
N LYS A 47 -0.81 2.09 16.53
CA LYS A 47 -0.38 2.41 17.89
C LYS A 47 -1.44 3.27 18.58
N GLU A 48 -1.45 3.26 19.89
CA GLU A 48 -2.25 4.19 20.68
C GLU A 48 -1.45 5.48 20.92
N GLU A 49 -2.02 6.62 20.54
CA GLU A 49 -1.44 7.94 20.76
C GLU A 49 -2.54 8.87 21.28
N GLY A 50 -2.39 9.35 22.52
CA GLY A 50 -3.38 10.22 23.15
C GLY A 50 -4.78 9.59 23.31
N GLY A 51 -4.86 8.27 23.46
CA GLY A 51 -6.13 7.54 23.56
C GLY A 51 -6.84 7.31 22.22
N ARG A 52 -6.12 7.45 21.10
CA ARG A 52 -6.62 7.20 19.75
C ARG A 52 -5.72 6.20 19.03
N LYS A 53 -6.33 5.30 18.25
CA LYS A 53 -5.61 4.47 17.27
C LYS A 53 -5.09 5.33 16.12
N VAL A 54 -3.78 5.30 15.91
CA VAL A 54 -3.07 5.94 14.80
C VAL A 54 -2.33 4.87 14.01
N ILE A 55 -2.29 4.99 12.68
CA ILE A 55 -1.51 4.10 11.82
C ILE A 55 -0.02 4.36 12.09
N ASP A 56 0.68 3.36 12.62
CA ASP A 56 2.12 3.41 12.84
C ASP A 56 2.88 2.97 11.60
N ARG A 57 2.40 1.91 10.94
CA ARG A 57 2.95 1.40 9.68
C ARG A 57 1.86 0.87 8.78
N ALA A 58 2.06 1.03 7.48
CA ALA A 58 1.28 0.36 6.46
C ALA A 58 2.23 -0.18 5.39
N SER A 59 1.92 -1.35 4.86
CA SER A 59 2.62 -1.92 3.70
C SER A 59 1.60 -2.50 2.74
N PHE A 60 2.04 -2.76 1.51
CA PHE A 60 1.18 -3.36 0.51
C PHE A 60 1.93 -4.35 -0.37
N GLN A 61 1.17 -5.20 -1.04
CA GLN A 61 1.67 -6.09 -2.07
C GLN A 61 0.61 -6.17 -3.17
N SER A 62 1.02 -5.87 -4.39
CA SER A 62 0.21 -6.05 -5.58
C SER A 62 0.51 -7.39 -6.22
N PHE A 63 -0.51 -8.06 -6.74
CA PHE A 63 -0.43 -9.28 -7.52
C PHE A 63 -1.28 -9.04 -8.78
N GLY A 64 -0.64 -8.90 -9.94
CA GLY A 64 -1.30 -8.53 -11.19
C GLY A 64 -0.29 -8.42 -12.32
N CYS A 65 -0.74 -8.14 -13.54
CA CYS A 65 0.16 -7.84 -14.65
C CYS A 65 0.70 -6.41 -14.51
N GLU A 66 2.03 -6.26 -14.57
CA GLU A 66 2.69 -4.95 -14.70
C GLU A 66 2.37 -4.26 -16.03
#